data_AF-A0A8T4RKV0-F1
#
_entry.id   AF-A0A8T4RKV0-F1
#
_cell.length_a   1.000
_cell.length_b   1.000
_cell.length_c   1.000
_cell.angle_alpha   90.00
_cell.angle_beta   90.00
_cell.angle_gamma   90.00
#
_symmetry.space_group_name_H-M   'P 1'
#
loop_
_entity.id
_entity.type
_entity.pdbx_description
1 polymer ?
#
loop_
_entity_poly.entity_id
_entity_poly.type
_entity_poly.pdbx_seq_one_letter_code
_entity_poly.pdbx_strand_id
1 'polypeptide(L)'
;MMQNISVRLESQFMKEVGKLANLEKVDNSFVIRQALEKGLAEIKLNTALELFSKGKIATSEAADIADISVGEFMDEAVKRGIKSGITLEDLKGSLKIAMKSVK
;
A
#
# COMPACT_ATOMS: atom_id res chain seq x y z
N MET A 1 -15.56 -15.87 1.54
CA MET A 1 -16.69 -15.76 2.50
C MET A 1 -16.69 -14.37 3.10
N MET A 2 -17.85 -13.71 3.21
CA MET A 2 -17.97 -12.46 3.97
C MET A 2 -18.13 -12.76 5.46
N GLN A 3 -17.55 -11.92 6.30
CA GLN A 3 -17.62 -12.01 7.76
C GLN A 3 -18.21 -10.71 8.31
N ASN A 4 -19.02 -10.81 9.36
CA ASN A 4 -19.61 -9.65 10.03
C ASN A 4 -18.79 -9.29 11.26
N ILE A 5 -18.47 -8.00 11.41
CA ILE A 5 -17.80 -7.45 12.59
C ILE A 5 -18.65 -6.32 13.17
N SER A 6 -18.59 -6.12 14.48
CA SER A 6 -19.24 -4.99 15.16
C SER A 6 -18.16 -4.05 15.69
N VAL A 7 -18.25 -2.78 15.31
CA VAL A 7 -17.26 -1.75 15.65
C VAL A 7 -18.00 -0.49 16.10
N ARG A 8 -17.46 0.20 17.11
CA ARG A 8 -17.99 1.50 17.57
C ARG A 8 -17.33 2.59 16.75
N LEU A 9 -18.15 3.43 16.12
CA LEU A 9 -17.71 4.53 15.28
C LEU A 9 -18.27 5.85 15.84
N GLU A 10 -17.48 6.91 15.71
CA GLU A 10 -17.91 8.25 16.11
C GLU A 10 -19.17 8.67 15.35
N SER A 11 -20.08 9.34 16.06
CA SER A 11 -21.36 9.77 15.47
C SER A 11 -21.17 10.67 14.25
N GLN A 12 -20.12 11.49 14.25
CA GLN A 12 -19.77 12.36 13.15
C GLN A 12 -19.35 11.59 11.89
N PHE A 13 -18.56 10.52 12.04
CA PHE A 13 -18.16 9.65 10.94
C PHE A 13 -19.40 9.00 10.29
N MET A 14 -20.33 8.49 11.10
CA MET A 14 -21.57 7.91 10.58
C MET A 14 -22.47 8.92 9.85
N LYS A 15 -22.44 10.20 10.25
CA LYS A 15 -23.13 11.26 9.50
C LYS A 15 -22.51 11.48 8.12
N GLU A 16 -21.18 11.45 8.00
CA GLU A 16 -20.49 11.60 6.72
C GLU A 16 -20.73 10.40 5.79
N VAL A 17 -20.70 9.18 6.33
CA VAL A 17 -21.08 7.96 5.62
C VAL A 17 -22.48 8.09 5.04
N GLY A 18 -23.47 8.49 5.85
CA GLY A 18 -24.85 8.64 5.40
C GLY A 18 -25.02 9.69 4.30
N LYS A 19 -24.28 10.80 4.36
CA LYS A 19 -24.29 11.81 3.29
C LYS A 19 -23.76 11.24 1.98
N LEU A 20 -22.65 10.51 2.02
CA LEU A 20 -22.03 9.94 0.83
C LEU A 20 -22.89 8.81 0.24
N ALA A 21 -23.46 7.96 1.10
CA ALA A 21 -24.39 6.90 0.71
C ALA A 21 -25.61 7.45 -0.04
N ASN A 22 -26.20 8.54 0.47
CA ASN A 22 -27.31 9.23 -0.20
C ASN A 22 -26.90 9.83 -1.55
N LEU A 23 -25.71 10.42 -1.64
CA LEU A 23 -25.20 11.04 -2.86
C LEU A 23 -24.95 10.00 -3.96
N GLU A 24 -24.34 8.87 -3.59
CA GLU A 24 -24.00 7.78 -4.51
C GLU A 24 -25.16 6.80 -4.75
N LYS A 25 -26.27 6.95 -4.02
CA LYS A 25 -27.45 6.06 -4.04
C LYS A 25 -27.09 4.59 -3.70
N VAL A 26 -26.28 4.42 -2.67
CA VAL A 26 -25.80 3.13 -2.15
C VAL A 26 -26.07 3.02 -0.65
N ASP A 27 -25.90 1.83 -0.08
CA ASP A 27 -26.03 1.62 1.36
C ASP A 27 -24.80 2.10 2.14
N ASN A 28 -25.00 2.50 3.40
CA ASN A 28 -23.91 2.84 4.33
C ASN A 28 -22.84 1.73 4.39
N SER A 29 -23.26 0.47 4.36
CA SER A 29 -22.37 -0.69 4.38
C SER A 29 -21.43 -0.76 3.17
N PHE A 30 -21.86 -0.24 2.01
CA PHE A 30 -21.00 -0.15 0.83
C PHE A 30 -19.92 0.91 1.03
N VAL A 31 -20.31 2.11 1.46
CA VAL A 31 -19.39 3.21 1.73
C VAL A 31 -18.36 2.84 2.79
N ILE A 32 -18.80 2.25 3.90
CA ILE A 32 -17.92 1.82 4.99
C ILE A 32 -16.92 0.78 4.49
N ARG A 33 -17.38 -0.22 3.72
CA ARG A 33 -16.50 -1.25 3.18
C ARG A 33 -15.46 -0.67 2.24
N GLN A 34 -15.86 0.23 1.33
CA GLN A 34 -14.95 0.89 0.41
C GLN A 34 -13.89 1.72 1.18
N ALA A 35 -14.30 2.41 2.24
CA ALA A 35 -13.38 3.14 3.11
C ALA A 35 -12.39 2.20 3.83
N LEU A 36 -12.85 1.06 4.32
CA LEU A 36 -12.01 0.05 4.97
C LEU A 36 -11.01 -0.57 3.99
N GLU A 37 -11.42 -0.89 2.76
CA GLU A 37 -10.53 -1.44 1.72
C GLU A 37 -9.43 -0.46 1.35
N LYS A 38 -9.78 0.82 1.11
CA LYS A 38 -8.82 1.89 0.85
C LYS A 38 -7.89 2.14 2.04
N GLY A 39 -8.45 2.17 3.25
CA GLY A 39 -7.68 2.35 4.48
C GLY A 39 -6.69 1.21 4.72
N LEU A 40 -7.10 -0.04 4.47
CA LEU A 40 -6.21 -1.19 4.60
C LEU A 40 -5.07 -1.15 3.57
N ALA A 41 -5.35 -0.78 2.32
CA ALA A 41 -4.31 -0.62 1.30
C ALA A 41 -3.29 0.46 1.71
N GLU A 42 -3.75 1.60 2.22
CA GLU A 42 -2.88 2.68 2.71
C GLU A 42 -2.04 2.24 3.92
N ILE A 43 -2.62 1.50 4.87
CA ILE A 43 -1.89 0.95 6.03
C ILE A 43 -0.80 -0.03 5.58
N LYS A 44 -1.11 -0.92 4.63
CA LYS A 44 -0.14 -1.86 4.04
C LYS A 44 1.04 -1.11 3.40
N LEU A 45 0.75 -0.13 2.55
CA LEU A 45 1.76 0.68 1.87
C LEU A 45 2.65 1.43 2.88
N ASN A 46 2.05 2.10 3.87
CA ASN A 46 2.80 2.84 4.89
C ASN A 46 3.72 1.92 5.72
N THR A 47 3.23 0.74 6.08
CA THR A 47 4.00 -0.26 6.81
C THR A 47 5.19 -0.77 5.98
N ALA A 48 4.95 -1.08 4.70
CA ALA A 48 6.00 -1.51 3.77
C ALA A 48 7.08 -0.43 3.59
N LEU A 49 6.68 0.83 3.41
CA LEU A 49 7.59 1.97 3.29
C LEU A 49 8.42 2.20 4.55
N GLU A 50 7.81 2.08 5.74
CA GLU A 50 8.53 2.21 7.01
C GLU A 50 9.59 1.12 7.18
N LEU A 51 9.24 -0.13 6.92
CA LEU A 51 10.18 -1.25 7.00
C LEU A 51 11.30 -1.14 5.96
N PHE A 52 10.95 -0.77 4.73
CA PHE A 52 11.90 -0.57 3.63
C PHE A 52 12.88 0.57 3.93
N SER A 53 12.38 1.74 4.39
CA SER A 53 13.22 2.90 4.73
C SER A 53 14.21 2.62 5.87
N LYS A 54 13.86 1.69 6.77
CA LYS A 54 14.74 1.19 7.85
C LYS A 54 15.70 0.09 7.40
N GLY A 55 15.68 -0.30 6.12
CA GLY A 55 16.51 -1.37 5.56
C GLY A 55 16.18 -2.75 6.09
N LYS A 56 14.95 -2.96 6.62
CA LYS A 56 14.56 -4.23 7.26
C LYS A 56 14.09 -5.30 6.29
N ILE A 57 13.61 -4.90 5.12
CA ILE A 57 13.04 -5.77 4.10
C ILE A 57 13.54 -5.35 2.72
N ALA A 58 13.57 -6.31 1.78
CA ALA A 58 13.92 -6.04 0.39
C ALA A 58 12.76 -5.34 -0.35
N THR A 59 13.05 -4.72 -1.50
CA THR A 59 12.03 -4.03 -2.32
C THR A 59 10.91 -4.97 -2.77
N SER A 60 11.23 -6.23 -3.09
CA SER A 60 10.22 -7.23 -3.48
C SER A 60 9.27 -7.56 -2.33
N GLU A 61 9.81 -7.78 -1.13
CA GLU A 61 9.02 -8.05 0.07
C GLU A 61 8.15 -6.85 0.46
N ALA A 62 8.67 -5.63 0.29
CA ALA A 62 7.91 -4.41 0.53
C ALA A 62 6.74 -4.27 -0.46
N ALA A 63 6.96 -4.57 -1.73
CA ALA A 63 5.91 -4.59 -2.75
C ALA A 63 4.84 -5.67 -2.46
N ASP A 64 5.27 -6.87 -2.03
CA ASP A 64 4.36 -7.95 -1.63
C ASP A 64 3.48 -7.55 -0.43
N ILE A 65 4.06 -6.90 0.59
CA ILE A 65 3.29 -6.39 1.74
C ILE A 65 2.29 -5.31 1.31
N ALA A 66 2.72 -4.39 0.44
CA ALA A 66 1.88 -3.32 -0.08
C ALA A 66 0.83 -3.81 -1.08
N ASP A 67 0.95 -5.05 -1.58
CA ASP A 67 0.04 -5.67 -2.55
C ASP A 67 0.01 -4.91 -3.88
N ILE A 68 1.19 -4.48 -4.33
CA ILE A 68 1.43 -3.74 -5.58
C ILE A 68 2.71 -4.27 -6.25
N SER A 69 2.96 -3.88 -7.50
CA SER A 69 4.20 -4.25 -8.17
C SER A 69 5.42 -3.55 -7.56
N VAL A 70 6.60 -4.14 -7.76
CA VAL A 70 7.88 -3.53 -7.35
C VAL A 70 8.06 -2.12 -7.94
N GLY A 71 7.62 -1.90 -9.18
CA GLY A 71 7.67 -0.58 -9.83
C GLY A 71 6.78 0.43 -9.13
N GLU A 72 5.52 0.09 -8.88
CA GLU A 72 4.58 0.97 -8.17
C GLU A 72 5.05 1.29 -6.75
N PHE A 73 5.61 0.30 -6.03
CA PHE A 73 6.18 0.54 -4.72
C PHE A 73 7.36 1.53 -4.75
N MET A 74 8.26 1.37 -5.72
CA MET A 74 9.38 2.29 -5.90
C MET A 74 8.92 3.71 -6.24
N ASP A 75 7.89 3.85 -7.08
CA ASP A 75 7.28 5.14 -7.37
C ASP A 75 6.71 5.81 -6.11
N GLU A 76 6.00 5.05 -5.27
CA GLU A 76 5.48 5.54 -3.99
C GLU A 76 6.60 5.91 -3.00
N ALA A 77 7.67 5.12 -2.94
CA ALA A 77 8.85 5.43 -2.12
C ALA A 77 9.48 6.76 -2.55
N VAL A 78 9.69 6.97 -3.85
CA VAL A 78 10.25 8.20 -4.40
C VAL A 78 9.35 9.40 -4.13
N LYS A 79 8.03 9.28 -4.38
CA LYS A 79 7.05 10.36 -4.10
C LYS A 79 7.11 10.82 -2.64
N ARG A 80 7.38 9.91 -1.72
CA ARG A 80 7.45 10.16 -0.27
C ARG A 80 8.87 10.51 0.21
N GLY A 81 9.82 10.72 -0.70
CA GLY A 81 11.19 11.12 -0.39
C GLY A 81 12.07 10.01 0.19
N ILE A 82 11.61 8.77 0.15
CA ILE A 82 12.38 7.60 0.60
C ILE A 82 13.30 7.19 -0.54
N LYS A 83 14.58 7.54 -0.41
CA LYS A 83 15.60 7.07 -1.33
C LYS A 83 15.98 5.64 -0.97
N SER A 84 16.02 4.74 -1.95
CA SER A 84 16.72 3.48 -1.74
C SER A 84 18.18 3.81 -1.41
N GLY A 85 18.75 3.21 -0.37
CA GLY A 85 20.18 3.30 -0.09
C GLY A 85 21.08 2.63 -1.15
N ILE A 86 20.48 2.16 -2.24
CA ILE A 86 21.12 1.50 -3.38
C ILE A 86 21.73 2.55 -4.30
N THR A 87 23.02 2.40 -4.60
CA THR A 87 23.72 3.27 -5.55
C THR A 87 23.53 2.80 -7.00
N LEU A 88 23.87 3.67 -7.95
CA LEU A 88 23.83 3.30 -9.38
C LEU A 88 24.82 2.17 -9.69
N GLU A 89 25.95 2.13 -9.00
CA GLU A 89 26.97 1.09 -9.10
C GLU A 89 26.41 -0.27 -8.65
N ASP A 90 25.68 -0.30 -7.53
CA ASP A 90 25.02 -1.53 -7.03
C ASP A 90 24.02 -2.07 -8.05
N LEU A 91 23.24 -1.18 -8.67
CA LEU A 91 22.27 -1.55 -9.70
C LEU A 91 22.95 -2.12 -10.95
N LYS A 92 24.02 -1.48 -11.42
CA LYS A 92 24.82 -1.96 -12.57
C LYS A 92 25.47 -3.31 -12.29
N GLY A 93 25.95 -3.54 -11.07
CA GLY A 93 26.50 -4.82 -10.64
C GLY A 93 25.46 -5.93 -10.69
N SER A 94 24.29 -5.66 -10.10
CA SER A 94 23.15 -6.59 -10.06
C SER A 94 22.67 -6.98 -11.46
N LEU A 95 22.54 -6.00 -12.38
CA LEU A 95 22.16 -6.24 -13.77
C LEU A 95 23.18 -7.12 -14.51
N LYS A 96 24.49 -6.86 -14.33
CA LYS A 96 25.54 -7.69 -14.95
C LYS A 96 25.46 -9.15 -14.50
N ILE A 97 25.12 -9.41 -13.24
CA ILE A 97 24.94 -10.77 -12.73
C ILE A 97 23.71 -11.41 -13.38
N ALA A 98 22.56 -10.72 -13.37
CA ALA A 98 21.33 -11.22 -13.97
C ALA A 98 21.51 -11.58 -15.46
N MET A 99 22.17 -10.72 -16.24
CA MET A 99 22.44 -10.97 -17.66
C MET A 99 23.35 -12.20 -17.91
N LYS A 100 24.18 -12.62 -16.95
CA LYS A 100 24.99 -13.83 -17.07
C LYS A 100 24.19 -15.11 -16.81
N SER A 101 23.11 -15.02 -16.05
CA SER A 101 22.28 -16.15 -15.65
C SER A 101 21.18 -16.50 -16.67
N VAL A 102 20.90 -15.62 -17.63
CA VAL A 102 19.92 -15.82 -18.72
C VAL A 102 20.60 -16.36 -19.98
N LYS A 103 21.65 -17.16 -19.83
CA LYS A 103 22.41 -17.76 -20.94
C LYS A 103 22.02 -19.21 -21.18
#